data_AF-A0A1S9D9V5-F1
#
_entry.id   AF-A0A1S9D9V5-F1
#
_cell.length_a   1.000
_cell.length_b   1.000
_cell.length_c   1.000
_cell.angle_alpha   90.00
_cell.angle_beta   90.00
_cell.angle_gamma   90.00
#
_symmetry.space_group_name_H-M   'P 1'
#
loop_
_entity.id
_entity.type
_entity.pdbx_description
1 polymer ?
#
loop_
_entity_poly.entity_id
_entity_poly.type
_entity_poly.pdbx_seq_one_letter_code
_entity_poly.pdbx_strand_id
1 'polypeptide(L)'
;MATTGDNFIDKTNPNPYAQAIFLSQKIINNGFSAMWDAAQREDDEDNPLKYFSYTVRGGDFLKFKVGRPTVSLQVTTEDPMLYFQLRMTEGEVLLYLTDDPDDDSKINWDIKNWIFAFSVTIARKEVTKDSKEYQEFKERAGLPNSNFTLAALFIDASSTTKWEPDLSEFGDKNDAFRNLTPEARATFDSFIQRWLNVMKEKGKNILGYSAERQEDDELNEYAPTFPPTSIDYYCYPWKGSDGSQAPKDNIEFNALSYLMMCNFDSPPAGGAIEYTGPWVDNGDREGTFVMNCDLFWPWMQGLMRKLVIDMVPYPDTPMCYWDDSNDPDHPFRSRIEYHTGDDAAEDSQYQFSPQWWKPNTWWLIGPSRHSEIQVANPNDSRDTMKLQEDTKNTTASLGFRPGGQVVDLSGSTTFVFRADHSTRKFSTWWVTEMTFGISWSMSIAMASVEDGGLQFKIVQGSDKVNVSQNSSGNMSWSPPPQQIAETFKNRVQGGMESALSGVGNYLLYGLADQQRLFLPGKGSYLMKNPIFNSRGDLLVDLHFNGADPPKQRKRHLRSV
;
A
#
# COMPACT_ATOMS: atom_id res chain seq x y z
N MET A 1 26.72 -22.65 -2.97
CA MET A 1 25.38 -23.24 -3.18
C MET A 1 24.51 -22.14 -3.74
N ALA A 2 24.13 -22.24 -5.01
CA ALA A 2 23.31 -21.24 -5.68
C ALA A 2 21.86 -21.37 -5.15
N THR A 3 21.42 -20.41 -4.34
CA THR A 3 20.00 -20.27 -3.98
C THR A 3 19.25 -19.91 -5.26
N THR A 4 18.44 -20.83 -5.78
CA THR A 4 17.43 -20.53 -6.81
C THR A 4 16.64 -19.31 -6.37
N GLY A 5 16.74 -18.23 -7.13
CA GLY A 5 16.03 -16.97 -6.87
C GLY A 5 14.52 -17.18 -6.81
N ASP A 6 13.86 -16.46 -5.91
CA ASP A 6 12.40 -16.47 -5.81
C ASP A 6 11.86 -15.56 -6.90
N ASN A 7 11.18 -16.12 -7.90
CA ASN A 7 10.63 -15.35 -9.03
C ASN A 7 9.62 -14.29 -8.58
N PHE A 8 8.99 -14.45 -7.41
CA PHE A 8 8.16 -13.41 -6.84
C PHE A 8 8.96 -12.16 -6.49
N ILE A 9 10.17 -12.31 -5.96
CA ILE A 9 11.07 -11.21 -5.60
C ILE A 9 11.84 -10.72 -6.84
N ASP A 10 12.25 -11.64 -7.71
CA ASP A 10 13.22 -11.34 -8.75
C ASP A 10 12.61 -10.86 -10.07
N LYS A 11 11.34 -11.21 -10.37
CA LYS A 11 10.73 -10.93 -11.67
C LYS A 11 9.56 -9.95 -11.63
N THR A 12 8.78 -9.95 -10.53
CA THR A 12 7.53 -9.19 -10.44
C THR A 12 7.74 -7.70 -10.71
N ASN A 13 6.82 -7.11 -11.47
CA ASN A 13 6.91 -5.72 -11.90
C ASN A 13 5.50 -5.20 -12.20
N PRO A 14 4.99 -4.20 -11.45
CA PRO A 14 3.65 -3.64 -11.65
C PRO A 14 3.57 -2.61 -12.79
N ASN A 15 4.68 -2.24 -13.44
CA ASN A 15 4.69 -1.24 -14.50
C ASN A 15 3.70 -1.63 -15.61
N PRO A 16 2.96 -0.65 -16.18
CA PRO A 16 3.09 0.80 -15.96
C PRO A 16 2.27 1.33 -14.78
N TYR A 17 1.62 0.46 -14.00
CA TYR A 17 0.67 0.87 -12.98
C TYR A 17 1.37 1.30 -11.69
N ALA A 18 0.76 2.27 -11.00
CA ALA A 18 1.28 2.83 -9.76
C ALA A 18 1.02 1.89 -8.57
N GLN A 19 -0.12 1.19 -8.61
CA GLN A 19 -0.48 0.13 -7.68
C GLN A 19 -1.20 -0.99 -8.43
N ALA A 20 -1.14 -2.21 -7.92
CA ALA A 20 -1.97 -3.30 -8.41
C ALA A 20 -2.37 -4.26 -7.30
N ILE A 21 -3.52 -4.91 -7.48
CA ILE A 21 -3.97 -6.00 -6.63
C ILE A 21 -4.25 -7.22 -7.50
N PHE A 22 -3.67 -8.36 -7.16
CA PHE A 22 -3.87 -9.64 -7.81
C PHE A 22 -4.60 -10.57 -6.85
N LEU A 23 -5.76 -11.08 -7.25
CA LEU A 23 -6.58 -11.98 -6.43
C LEU A 23 -6.81 -13.27 -7.19
N SER A 24 -6.33 -14.38 -6.65
CA SER A 24 -6.53 -15.69 -7.28
C SER A 24 -8.02 -16.03 -7.41
N GLN A 25 -8.39 -16.79 -8.44
CA GLN A 25 -9.73 -17.35 -8.59
C GLN A 25 -10.15 -18.10 -7.31
N LYS A 26 -9.21 -18.78 -6.64
CA LYS A 26 -9.41 -19.44 -5.34
C LYS A 26 -9.90 -18.47 -4.26
N ILE A 27 -9.20 -17.35 -4.04
CA ILE A 27 -9.58 -16.39 -2.99
C ILE A 27 -10.92 -15.74 -3.29
N ILE A 28 -11.21 -15.47 -4.57
CA ILE A 28 -12.49 -14.93 -5.02
C ILE A 28 -13.62 -15.93 -4.74
N ASN A 29 -13.43 -17.21 -5.09
CA ASN A 29 -14.40 -18.28 -4.84
C ASN A 29 -14.62 -18.54 -3.35
N ASN A 30 -13.59 -18.42 -2.52
CA ASN A 30 -13.72 -18.49 -1.06
C ASN A 30 -14.60 -17.33 -0.53
N GLY A 31 -14.42 -16.12 -1.07
CA GLY A 31 -15.27 -14.96 -0.78
C GLY A 31 -16.74 -15.20 -1.15
N PHE A 32 -17.00 -15.72 -2.36
CA PHE A 32 -18.34 -16.09 -2.79
C PHE A 32 -18.99 -17.16 -1.91
N SER A 33 -18.23 -18.18 -1.50
CA SER A 33 -18.70 -19.21 -0.58
C SER A 33 -19.13 -18.60 0.76
N ALA A 34 -18.33 -17.71 1.34
CA ALA A 34 -18.64 -17.06 2.61
C ALA A 34 -19.90 -16.16 2.51
N MET A 35 -20.06 -15.43 1.39
CA MET A 35 -21.25 -14.65 1.11
C MET A 35 -22.50 -15.53 1.03
N TRP A 36 -22.42 -16.64 0.29
CA TRP A 36 -23.51 -17.59 0.17
C TRP A 36 -23.88 -18.19 1.53
N ASP A 37 -22.90 -18.66 2.32
CA ASP A 37 -23.12 -19.23 3.65
C ASP A 37 -23.77 -18.20 4.62
N ALA A 38 -23.49 -16.91 4.44
CA ALA A 38 -24.12 -15.83 5.21
C ALA A 38 -25.56 -15.58 4.76
N ALA A 39 -25.82 -15.55 3.45
CA ALA A 39 -27.16 -15.39 2.89
C ALA A 39 -28.10 -16.53 3.32
N GLN A 40 -27.58 -17.76 3.45
CA GLN A 40 -28.37 -18.90 3.96
C GLN A 40 -28.85 -18.70 5.41
N ARG A 41 -28.17 -17.88 6.21
CA ARG A 41 -28.47 -17.65 7.64
C ARG A 41 -29.43 -16.49 7.92
N GLU A 42 -29.71 -15.63 6.93
CA GLU A 42 -30.65 -14.52 7.10
C GLU A 42 -32.10 -15.04 7.05
N ASP A 43 -33.01 -14.55 7.89
CA ASP A 43 -34.44 -14.92 7.79
C ASP A 43 -35.15 -14.12 6.69
N ASP A 44 -34.74 -14.35 5.44
CA ASP A 44 -35.39 -13.88 4.23
C ASP A 44 -35.71 -15.08 3.35
N GLU A 45 -37.00 -15.46 3.28
CA GLU A 45 -37.50 -16.56 2.45
C GLU A 45 -37.51 -16.21 0.95
N ASP A 46 -37.53 -14.92 0.61
CA ASP A 46 -37.54 -14.42 -0.76
C ASP A 46 -36.13 -14.15 -1.31
N ASN A 47 -35.09 -14.61 -0.60
CA ASN A 47 -33.71 -14.38 -1.01
C ASN A 47 -33.35 -15.27 -2.22
N PRO A 48 -33.05 -14.68 -3.39
CA PRO A 48 -32.78 -15.44 -4.61
C PRO A 48 -31.48 -16.26 -4.55
N LEU A 49 -30.64 -16.07 -3.53
CA LEU A 49 -29.46 -16.88 -3.25
C LEU A 49 -29.76 -18.14 -2.42
N LYS A 50 -31.02 -18.37 -2.03
CA LYS A 50 -31.46 -19.59 -1.34
C LYS A 50 -32.32 -20.47 -2.24
N TYR A 51 -33.34 -19.86 -2.83
CA TYR A 51 -34.37 -20.56 -3.58
C TYR A 51 -34.90 -19.67 -4.70
N PHE A 52 -35.23 -20.30 -5.82
CA PHE A 52 -35.97 -19.68 -6.91
C PHE A 52 -37.13 -20.59 -7.29
N SER A 53 -38.27 -19.98 -7.58
CA SER A 53 -39.45 -20.67 -8.11
C SER A 53 -40.20 -19.74 -9.03
N TYR A 54 -40.45 -20.20 -10.24
CA TYR A 54 -41.24 -19.47 -11.22
C TYR A 54 -42.08 -20.43 -12.04
N THR A 55 -43.30 -20.01 -12.33
CA THR A 55 -44.29 -20.78 -13.09
C THR A 55 -44.91 -19.84 -14.12
N VAL A 56 -44.98 -20.28 -15.38
CA VAL A 56 -45.65 -19.52 -16.45
C VAL A 56 -47.06 -20.05 -16.69
N ARG A 57 -47.90 -19.24 -17.33
CA ARG A 57 -49.25 -19.63 -17.73
C ARG A 57 -49.15 -20.77 -18.75
N GLY A 58 -49.54 -21.97 -18.34
CA GLY A 58 -49.43 -23.21 -19.13
C GLY A 58 -49.08 -24.42 -18.27
N GLY A 59 -48.41 -24.20 -17.13
CA GLY A 59 -48.02 -25.26 -16.19
C GLY A 59 -46.51 -25.51 -16.15
N ASP A 60 -45.74 -24.92 -17.07
CA ASP A 60 -44.27 -24.96 -17.02
C ASP A 60 -43.75 -24.23 -15.80
N PHE A 61 -42.73 -24.81 -15.19
CA PHE A 61 -42.08 -24.21 -14.03
C PHE A 61 -40.59 -24.55 -13.96
N LEU A 62 -39.86 -23.68 -13.29
CA LEU A 62 -38.50 -23.92 -12.83
C LEU A 62 -38.42 -23.57 -11.35
N LYS A 63 -38.05 -24.55 -10.53
CA LYS A 63 -37.79 -24.35 -9.10
C LYS A 63 -36.49 -25.01 -8.70
N PHE A 64 -35.66 -24.33 -7.94
CA PHE A 64 -34.39 -24.87 -7.46
C PHE A 64 -33.88 -24.17 -6.21
N LYS A 65 -33.08 -24.91 -5.43
CA LYS A 65 -32.21 -24.34 -4.40
C LYS A 65 -30.86 -23.98 -4.99
N VAL A 66 -30.36 -22.82 -4.57
CA VAL A 66 -29.10 -22.28 -5.03
C VAL A 66 -27.96 -22.81 -4.15
N GLY A 67 -26.99 -23.44 -4.79
CA GLY A 67 -25.71 -23.82 -4.21
C GLY A 67 -24.69 -22.69 -4.25
N ARG A 68 -23.51 -22.99 -3.71
CA ARG A 68 -22.38 -22.04 -3.67
C ARG A 68 -22.00 -21.61 -5.09
N PRO A 69 -22.01 -20.30 -5.38
CA PRO A 69 -21.55 -19.79 -6.66
C PRO A 69 -20.02 -19.79 -6.74
N THR A 70 -19.51 -19.88 -7.96
CA THR A 70 -18.08 -19.76 -8.28
C THR A 70 -17.88 -18.84 -9.48
N VAL A 71 -16.64 -18.39 -9.68
CA VAL A 71 -16.17 -17.74 -10.89
C VAL A 71 -15.08 -18.59 -11.54
N SER A 72 -15.04 -18.52 -12.87
CA SER A 72 -13.98 -19.07 -13.70
C SER A 72 -13.37 -17.96 -14.54
N LEU A 73 -12.13 -17.59 -14.22
CA LEU A 73 -11.39 -16.56 -14.94
C LEU A 73 -10.89 -17.10 -16.29
N GLN A 74 -11.10 -16.31 -17.33
CA GLN A 74 -10.59 -16.58 -18.67
C GLN A 74 -9.34 -15.74 -18.91
N VAL A 75 -8.27 -16.42 -19.31
CA VAL A 75 -6.94 -15.84 -19.53
C VAL A 75 -6.40 -16.15 -20.92
N THR A 76 -7.04 -17.06 -21.66
CA THR A 76 -6.72 -17.34 -23.06
C THR A 76 -7.52 -16.48 -24.06
N THR A 77 -8.61 -15.85 -23.60
CA THR A 77 -9.47 -14.95 -24.35
C THR A 77 -9.66 -13.64 -23.60
N GLU A 78 -9.82 -12.51 -24.31
CA GLU A 78 -10.07 -11.20 -23.69
C GLU A 78 -11.53 -11.00 -23.28
N ASP A 79 -12.47 -11.53 -24.07
CA ASP A 79 -13.91 -11.42 -23.81
C ASP A 79 -14.57 -12.80 -23.98
N PRO A 80 -15.34 -13.29 -22.98
CA PRO A 80 -15.56 -12.68 -21.66
C PRO A 80 -14.38 -12.91 -20.71
N MET A 81 -14.08 -11.90 -19.90
CA MET A 81 -13.01 -11.96 -18.89
C MET A 81 -13.26 -13.05 -17.83
N LEU A 82 -14.52 -13.25 -17.43
CA LEU A 82 -14.87 -14.28 -16.45
C LEU A 82 -16.28 -14.82 -16.68
N TYR A 83 -16.46 -16.08 -16.30
CA TYR A 83 -17.77 -16.72 -16.18
C TYR A 83 -18.17 -16.82 -14.73
N PHE A 84 -19.39 -16.40 -14.42
CA PHE A 84 -20.04 -16.68 -13.14
C PHE A 84 -20.83 -17.97 -13.25
N GLN A 85 -20.58 -18.91 -12.34
CA GLN A 85 -21.17 -20.23 -12.31
C GLN A 85 -22.10 -20.35 -11.11
N LEU A 86 -23.40 -20.48 -11.41
CA LEU A 86 -24.44 -20.70 -10.42
C LEU A 86 -24.73 -22.19 -10.30
N ARG A 87 -24.47 -22.78 -9.13
CA ARG A 87 -24.81 -24.18 -8.87
C ARG A 87 -26.24 -24.30 -8.37
N MET A 88 -26.97 -25.29 -8.86
CA MET A 88 -28.31 -25.66 -8.40
C MET A 88 -28.24 -27.02 -7.72
N THR A 89 -28.41 -27.05 -6.40
CA THR A 89 -28.18 -28.29 -5.64
C THR A 89 -29.31 -29.30 -5.82
N GLU A 90 -30.55 -28.80 -5.81
CA GLU A 90 -31.76 -29.59 -5.93
C GLU A 90 -32.89 -28.75 -6.55
N GLY A 91 -33.80 -29.36 -7.27
CA GLY A 91 -34.92 -28.68 -7.91
C GLY A 91 -35.64 -29.56 -8.91
N GLU A 92 -36.51 -28.96 -9.68
CA GLU A 92 -37.29 -29.62 -10.72
C GLU A 92 -37.62 -28.58 -11.80
N VAL A 93 -37.61 -29.03 -13.06
CA VAL A 93 -38.05 -28.24 -14.20
C VAL A 93 -39.08 -29.04 -14.98
N LEU A 94 -40.20 -28.40 -15.29
CA LEU A 94 -41.23 -28.92 -16.18
C LEU A 94 -41.34 -27.98 -17.38
N LEU A 95 -41.24 -28.55 -18.58
CA LEU A 95 -41.40 -27.83 -19.85
C LEU A 95 -42.28 -28.64 -20.80
N TYR A 96 -43.34 -28.03 -21.34
CA TYR A 96 -44.03 -28.53 -22.52
C TYR A 96 -43.11 -28.43 -23.72
N LEU A 97 -43.15 -29.46 -24.57
CA LEU A 97 -42.33 -29.54 -25.77
C LEU A 97 -42.94 -28.79 -26.95
N THR A 98 -44.22 -28.39 -26.85
CA THR A 98 -44.94 -27.66 -27.89
C THR A 98 -45.83 -26.59 -27.25
N ASP A 99 -46.21 -25.57 -28.04
CA ASP A 99 -47.19 -24.55 -27.64
C ASP A 99 -48.64 -24.98 -27.94
N ASP A 100 -48.84 -26.19 -28.48
CA ASP A 100 -50.18 -26.71 -28.79
C ASP A 100 -50.90 -27.07 -27.48
N PRO A 101 -52.01 -26.39 -27.13
CA PRO A 101 -52.73 -26.66 -25.88
C PRO A 101 -53.34 -28.07 -25.83
N ASP A 102 -53.43 -28.77 -26.98
CA ASP A 102 -53.94 -30.13 -27.07
C ASP A 102 -52.83 -31.21 -27.01
N ASP A 103 -51.54 -30.83 -26.97
CA ASP A 103 -50.40 -31.73 -26.84
C ASP A 103 -49.77 -31.69 -25.43
N ASP A 104 -49.99 -32.75 -24.63
CA ASP A 104 -49.45 -32.89 -23.27
C ASP A 104 -47.98 -33.41 -23.24
N SER A 105 -47.27 -33.39 -24.37
CA SER A 105 -45.86 -33.77 -24.44
C SER A 105 -45.01 -32.81 -23.61
N LYS A 106 -44.45 -33.33 -22.52
CA LYS A 106 -43.65 -32.55 -21.57
C LYS A 106 -42.43 -33.32 -21.10
N ILE A 107 -41.42 -32.57 -20.70
CA ILE A 107 -40.33 -33.07 -19.88
C ILE A 107 -40.56 -32.67 -18.44
N ASN A 108 -40.21 -33.58 -17.54
CA ASN A 108 -40.05 -33.27 -16.13
C ASN A 108 -38.69 -33.80 -15.70
N TRP A 109 -37.77 -32.89 -15.40
CA TRP A 109 -36.41 -33.22 -15.02
C TRP A 109 -36.13 -32.79 -13.59
N ASP A 110 -35.63 -33.72 -12.80
CA ASP A 110 -35.01 -33.40 -11.52
C ASP A 110 -33.71 -32.63 -11.77
N ILE A 111 -33.55 -31.52 -11.05
CA ILE A 111 -32.32 -30.73 -11.05
C ILE A 111 -31.45 -31.28 -9.92
N LYS A 112 -30.25 -31.75 -10.28
CA LYS A 112 -29.27 -32.24 -9.31
C LYS A 112 -27.87 -31.78 -9.69
N ASN A 113 -27.35 -30.81 -8.94
CA ASN A 113 -26.05 -30.20 -9.18
C ASN A 113 -25.87 -29.62 -10.58
N TRP A 114 -26.91 -29.03 -11.17
CA TRP A 114 -26.74 -28.30 -12.42
C TRP A 114 -25.89 -27.05 -12.21
N ILE A 115 -25.17 -26.62 -13.23
CA ILE A 115 -24.35 -25.41 -13.21
C ILE A 115 -24.79 -24.53 -14.37
N PHE A 116 -25.21 -23.30 -14.08
CA PHE A 116 -25.48 -22.30 -15.11
C PHE A 116 -24.32 -21.32 -15.18
N ALA A 117 -23.73 -21.22 -16.36
CA ALA A 117 -22.63 -20.29 -16.62
C ALA A 117 -23.17 -19.00 -17.28
N PHE A 118 -22.67 -17.87 -16.80
CA PHE A 118 -23.01 -16.55 -17.31
C PHE A 118 -21.72 -15.80 -17.63
N SER A 119 -21.61 -15.24 -18.83
CA SER A 119 -20.55 -14.27 -19.12
C SER A 119 -20.81 -13.00 -18.31
N VAL A 120 -19.78 -12.49 -17.64
CA VAL A 120 -19.87 -11.28 -16.83
C VAL A 120 -18.94 -10.22 -17.40
N THR A 121 -19.53 -9.07 -17.72
CA THR A 121 -18.77 -7.84 -17.98
C THR A 121 -18.58 -7.09 -16.66
N ILE A 122 -17.35 -6.70 -16.34
CA ILE A 122 -17.08 -5.83 -15.20
C ILE A 122 -17.51 -4.41 -15.58
N ALA A 123 -18.68 -3.98 -15.10
CA ALA A 123 -19.21 -2.64 -15.32
C ALA A 123 -18.92 -1.73 -14.12
N ARG A 124 -18.61 -0.45 -14.39
CA ARG A 124 -18.41 0.58 -13.37
C ARG A 124 -19.74 1.28 -13.07
N LYS A 125 -20.21 1.19 -11.82
CA LYS A 125 -21.30 2.03 -11.31
C LYS A 125 -20.72 3.02 -10.30
N GLU A 126 -20.87 4.30 -10.57
CA GLU A 126 -20.55 5.35 -9.60
C GLU A 126 -21.58 5.34 -8.47
N VAL A 127 -21.10 5.21 -7.24
CA VAL A 127 -21.93 5.30 -6.03
C VAL A 127 -21.75 6.69 -5.42
N THR A 128 -22.81 7.49 -5.42
CA THR A 128 -22.76 8.87 -4.90
C THR A 128 -22.64 8.89 -3.37
N LYS A 129 -22.01 9.94 -2.85
CA LYS A 129 -21.70 10.12 -1.42
C LYS A 129 -22.94 10.15 -0.50
N ASP A 130 -24.09 10.54 -1.04
CA ASP A 130 -25.36 10.62 -0.30
C ASP A 130 -26.12 9.30 -0.26
N SER A 131 -25.67 8.28 -0.98
CA SER A 131 -26.36 6.99 -1.03
C SER A 131 -26.17 6.18 0.27
N LYS A 132 -27.21 5.43 0.65
CA LYS A 132 -27.13 4.48 1.79
C LYS A 132 -26.03 3.42 1.57
N GLU A 133 -25.87 3.01 0.31
CA GLU A 133 -24.84 2.09 -0.17
C GLU A 133 -23.42 2.59 0.17
N TYR A 134 -23.14 3.87 -0.08
CA TYR A 134 -21.88 4.51 0.27
C TYR A 134 -21.66 4.62 1.79
N GLN A 135 -22.70 4.98 2.55
CA GLN A 135 -22.58 5.12 4.01
C GLN A 135 -22.35 3.77 4.71
N GLU A 136 -23.06 2.72 4.29
CA GLU A 136 -22.84 1.36 4.76
C GLU A 136 -21.43 0.86 4.40
N PHE A 137 -20.93 1.20 3.20
CA PHE A 137 -19.55 0.90 2.82
C PHE A 137 -18.55 1.61 3.73
N LYS A 138 -18.69 2.93 3.95
CA LYS A 138 -17.76 3.69 4.79
C LYS A 138 -17.71 3.21 6.24
N GLU A 139 -18.87 2.90 6.81
CA GLU A 139 -18.94 2.36 8.18
C GLU A 139 -18.27 0.99 8.25
N ARG A 140 -18.54 0.11 7.27
CA ARG A 140 -17.88 -1.19 7.19
C ARG A 140 -16.39 -1.01 6.99
N ALA A 141 -15.93 -0.25 6.00
CA ALA A 141 -14.51 -0.04 5.70
C ALA A 141 -13.69 0.61 6.83
N GLY A 142 -14.33 1.11 7.89
CA GLY A 142 -13.66 1.84 8.96
C GLY A 142 -13.17 3.21 8.52
N LEU A 143 -13.75 3.77 7.44
CA LEU A 143 -13.39 5.05 6.85
C LEU A 143 -14.55 6.06 6.99
N PRO A 144 -15.18 6.23 8.17
CA PRO A 144 -16.43 6.98 8.32
C PRO A 144 -16.32 8.46 7.89
N ASN A 145 -15.11 9.01 7.87
CA ASN A 145 -14.86 10.40 7.49
C ASN A 145 -14.20 10.56 6.12
N SER A 146 -13.79 9.51 5.41
CA SER A 146 -13.04 9.65 4.15
C SER A 146 -13.93 10.10 2.97
N ASN A 147 -13.32 10.67 1.94
CA ASN A 147 -13.94 11.12 0.69
C ASN A 147 -13.35 10.41 -0.53
N PHE A 148 -14.10 9.46 -1.09
CA PHE A 148 -13.78 8.80 -2.35
C PHE A 148 -15.09 8.40 -3.05
N THR A 149 -15.03 8.06 -4.33
CA THR A 149 -16.11 7.39 -5.06
C THR A 149 -15.93 5.88 -5.01
N LEU A 150 -16.99 5.11 -5.21
CA LEU A 150 -16.90 3.65 -5.32
C LEU A 150 -17.14 3.18 -6.75
N ALA A 151 -16.30 2.28 -7.24
CA ALA A 151 -16.55 1.45 -8.39
C ALA A 151 -17.07 0.09 -7.90
N ALA A 152 -18.35 -0.21 -8.15
CA ALA A 152 -18.92 -1.51 -7.83
C ALA A 152 -18.55 -2.54 -8.92
N LEU A 153 -18.06 -3.71 -8.51
CA LEU A 153 -18.02 -4.91 -9.35
C LEU A 153 -19.41 -5.53 -9.25
N PHE A 154 -20.13 -5.79 -10.35
CA PHE A 154 -21.45 -6.42 -10.27
C PHE A 154 -21.73 -7.30 -11.49
N ILE A 155 -22.56 -8.34 -11.31
CA ILE A 155 -23.21 -9.05 -12.42
C ILE A 155 -24.20 -8.05 -13.02
N ASP A 156 -23.78 -7.37 -14.09
CA ASP A 156 -24.66 -6.47 -14.80
C ASP A 156 -25.69 -7.24 -15.62
N ALA A 157 -26.81 -7.59 -14.97
CA ALA A 157 -27.98 -8.15 -15.61
C ALA A 157 -28.65 -7.17 -16.60
N SER A 158 -28.22 -5.90 -16.68
CA SER A 158 -28.72 -4.88 -17.62
C SER A 158 -27.89 -4.76 -18.89
N SER A 159 -26.57 -4.91 -18.82
CA SER A 159 -25.70 -4.52 -19.93
C SER A 159 -25.45 -5.67 -20.90
N THR A 160 -25.15 -6.88 -20.41
CA THR A 160 -24.59 -7.93 -21.30
C THR A 160 -24.49 -9.32 -20.66
N THR A 161 -25.20 -9.63 -19.56
CA THR A 161 -25.12 -10.99 -18.99
C THR A 161 -25.74 -11.99 -19.96
N LYS A 162 -24.91 -12.69 -20.72
CA LYS A 162 -25.34 -13.73 -21.64
C LYS A 162 -25.19 -15.07 -20.93
N TRP A 163 -26.30 -15.78 -20.81
CA TRP A 163 -26.23 -17.17 -20.39
C TRP A 163 -25.48 -17.96 -21.46
N GLU A 164 -24.56 -18.81 -21.03
CA GLU A 164 -23.68 -19.61 -21.89
C GLU A 164 -24.06 -21.09 -21.76
N PRO A 165 -24.86 -21.62 -22.69
CA PRO A 165 -25.34 -23.00 -22.61
C PRO A 165 -24.21 -24.03 -22.68
N ASP A 166 -23.18 -23.74 -23.45
CA ASP A 166 -22.07 -24.67 -23.72
C ASP A 166 -21.12 -24.84 -22.53
N LEU A 167 -21.11 -23.86 -21.62
CA LEU A 167 -20.37 -23.89 -20.36
C LEU A 167 -21.27 -24.23 -19.16
N SER A 168 -22.56 -24.45 -19.39
CA SER A 168 -23.50 -24.92 -18.39
C SER A 168 -23.49 -26.45 -18.34
N GLU A 169 -23.70 -27.01 -17.15
CA GLU A 169 -23.73 -28.46 -16.92
C GLU A 169 -25.09 -28.90 -16.39
N PHE A 170 -25.74 -29.83 -17.10
CA PHE A 170 -27.06 -30.38 -16.78
C PHE A 170 -26.98 -31.85 -16.34
N GLY A 171 -25.80 -32.32 -15.96
CA GLY A 171 -25.56 -33.71 -15.54
C GLY A 171 -25.90 -34.72 -16.63
N ASP A 172 -26.71 -35.72 -16.29
CA ASP A 172 -27.20 -36.74 -17.23
C ASP A 172 -28.19 -36.19 -18.28
N LYS A 173 -28.62 -34.92 -18.14
CA LYS A 173 -29.54 -34.24 -19.07
C LYS A 173 -28.84 -33.39 -20.13
N ASN A 174 -27.51 -33.32 -20.17
CA ASN A 174 -26.78 -32.49 -21.16
C ASN A 174 -27.21 -32.77 -22.60
N ASP A 175 -27.26 -34.03 -23.02
CA ASP A 175 -27.66 -34.39 -24.38
C ASP A 175 -29.15 -34.13 -24.63
N ALA A 176 -30.00 -34.38 -23.63
CA ALA A 176 -31.43 -34.11 -23.75
C ALA A 176 -31.71 -32.59 -23.85
N PHE A 177 -30.97 -31.78 -23.10
CA PHE A 177 -31.03 -30.31 -23.12
C PHE A 177 -30.62 -29.74 -24.48
N ARG A 178 -29.55 -30.28 -25.08
CA ARG A 178 -29.10 -29.90 -26.43
C ARG A 178 -30.13 -30.22 -27.52
N ASN A 179 -31.00 -31.20 -27.27
CA ASN A 179 -32.03 -31.66 -28.20
C ASN A 179 -33.44 -31.15 -27.83
N LEU A 180 -33.57 -30.14 -26.96
CA LEU A 180 -34.86 -29.51 -26.66
C LEU A 180 -35.47 -28.90 -27.93
N THR A 181 -36.80 -28.91 -28.00
CA THR A 181 -37.53 -28.18 -29.03
C THR A 181 -37.28 -26.67 -28.90
N PRO A 182 -37.35 -25.90 -30.00
CA PRO A 182 -37.18 -24.45 -29.96
C PRO A 182 -38.11 -23.76 -28.95
N GLU A 183 -39.34 -24.25 -28.81
CA GLU A 183 -40.37 -23.73 -27.91
C GLU A 183 -39.99 -23.98 -26.45
N ALA A 184 -39.68 -25.23 -26.08
CA ALA A 184 -39.24 -25.59 -24.73
C ALA A 184 -37.95 -24.85 -24.35
N ARG A 185 -37.05 -24.65 -25.32
CA ARG A 185 -35.81 -23.89 -25.13
C ARG A 185 -36.09 -22.41 -24.87
N ALA A 186 -37.00 -21.78 -25.62
CA ALA A 186 -37.38 -20.39 -25.40
C ALA A 186 -38.01 -20.18 -24.01
N THR A 187 -38.86 -21.12 -23.56
CA THR A 187 -39.44 -21.09 -22.21
C THR A 187 -38.36 -21.24 -21.14
N PHE A 188 -37.42 -22.18 -21.31
CA PHE A 188 -36.30 -22.33 -20.39
C PHE A 188 -35.46 -21.04 -20.29
N ASP A 189 -35.12 -20.44 -21.43
CA ASP A 189 -34.35 -19.19 -21.50
C ASP A 189 -35.10 -18.04 -20.79
N SER A 190 -36.44 -18.02 -20.88
CA SER A 190 -37.27 -17.05 -20.15
C SER A 190 -37.16 -17.19 -18.63
N PHE A 191 -37.01 -18.42 -18.12
CA PHE A 191 -36.80 -18.68 -16.69
C PHE A 191 -35.46 -18.13 -16.21
N ILE A 192 -34.41 -18.32 -17.01
CA ILE A 192 -33.07 -17.79 -16.71
C ILE A 192 -33.10 -16.26 -16.69
N GLN A 193 -33.72 -15.64 -17.70
CA GLN A 193 -33.90 -14.19 -17.75
C GLN A 193 -34.71 -13.67 -16.57
N ARG A 194 -35.75 -14.40 -16.14
CA ARG A 194 -36.52 -14.02 -14.95
C ARG A 194 -35.68 -14.07 -13.68
N TRP A 195 -34.86 -15.10 -13.50
CA TRP A 195 -33.95 -15.19 -12.35
C TRP A 195 -32.95 -14.03 -12.33
N LEU A 196 -32.34 -13.69 -13.48
CA LEU A 196 -31.44 -12.53 -13.60
C LEU A 196 -32.14 -11.21 -13.21
N ASN A 197 -33.38 -11.03 -13.63
CA ASN A 197 -34.17 -9.86 -13.26
C ASN A 197 -34.47 -9.79 -11.76
N VAL A 198 -34.80 -10.92 -11.11
CA VAL A 198 -35.05 -10.97 -9.66
C VAL A 198 -33.77 -10.63 -8.87
N MET A 199 -32.61 -11.16 -9.29
CA MET A 199 -31.31 -10.82 -8.70
C MET A 199 -31.03 -9.32 -8.74
N LYS A 200 -31.37 -8.68 -9.87
CA LYS A 200 -31.26 -7.22 -10.05
C LYS A 200 -32.23 -6.45 -9.16
N GLU A 201 -33.53 -6.79 -9.19
CA GLU A 201 -34.57 -6.13 -8.40
C GLU A 201 -34.27 -6.17 -6.90
N LYS A 202 -33.65 -7.26 -6.41
CA LYS A 202 -33.27 -7.44 -5.00
C LYS A 202 -31.90 -6.85 -4.65
N GLY A 203 -31.18 -6.26 -5.60
CA GLY A 203 -29.85 -5.67 -5.39
C GLY A 203 -28.78 -6.69 -4.96
N LYS A 204 -28.96 -7.98 -5.31
CA LYS A 204 -28.04 -9.07 -4.96
C LYS A 204 -27.04 -9.38 -6.09
N ASN A 205 -26.86 -8.44 -7.01
CA ASN A 205 -25.98 -8.56 -8.17
C ASN A 205 -24.59 -7.97 -7.94
N ILE A 206 -24.34 -7.31 -6.80
CA ILE A 206 -23.06 -6.63 -6.52
C ILE A 206 -22.00 -7.63 -6.03
N LEU A 207 -20.94 -7.75 -6.81
CA LEU A 207 -19.74 -8.57 -6.65
C LEU A 207 -18.54 -7.79 -6.06
N GLY A 208 -18.70 -6.61 -5.47
CA GLY A 208 -17.63 -5.95 -4.71
C GLY A 208 -17.58 -4.45 -4.92
N TYR A 209 -16.70 -3.75 -4.20
CA TYR A 209 -16.51 -2.31 -4.34
C TYR A 209 -15.03 -1.95 -4.28
N SER A 210 -14.62 -0.96 -5.06
CA SER A 210 -13.31 -0.34 -4.98
C SER A 210 -13.42 1.17 -4.79
N ALA A 211 -12.61 1.77 -3.94
CA ALA A 211 -12.51 3.22 -3.81
C ALA A 211 -11.76 3.83 -4.99
N GLU A 212 -12.19 5.00 -5.47
CA GLU A 212 -11.57 5.78 -6.55
C GLU A 212 -11.72 7.27 -6.25
N ARG A 213 -10.68 8.07 -6.47
CA ARG A 213 -10.67 9.51 -6.21
C ARG A 213 -11.08 10.29 -7.47
N GLN A 214 -11.90 11.32 -7.28
CA GLN A 214 -12.22 12.32 -8.31
C GLN A 214 -11.33 13.57 -8.18
N GLU A 215 -11.14 14.30 -9.26
CA GLU A 215 -10.22 15.45 -9.33
C GLU A 215 -10.66 16.63 -8.45
N ASP A 216 -11.96 16.78 -8.22
CA ASP A 216 -12.59 17.83 -7.42
C ASP A 216 -12.66 17.52 -5.90
N ASP A 217 -12.12 16.37 -5.47
CA ASP A 217 -12.14 15.95 -4.07
C ASP A 217 -11.01 16.58 -3.22
N GLU A 218 -11.38 17.43 -2.24
CA GLU A 218 -10.50 17.86 -1.15
C GLU A 218 -10.22 16.69 -0.19
N LEU A 219 -9.04 16.06 -0.29
CA LEU A 219 -8.67 14.98 0.63
C LEU A 219 -8.60 15.49 2.07
N ASN A 220 -9.32 14.83 2.97
CA ASN A 220 -9.15 15.06 4.39
C ASN A 220 -8.08 14.16 4.99
N GLU A 221 -7.79 14.39 6.27
CA GLU A 221 -6.74 13.73 7.02
C GLU A 221 -6.91 12.20 7.19
N TYR A 222 -8.08 11.64 6.82
CA TYR A 222 -8.41 10.21 6.86
C TYR A 222 -8.43 9.57 5.47
N ALA A 223 -7.99 10.28 4.42
CA ALA A 223 -7.90 9.73 3.08
C ALA A 223 -6.65 8.84 2.93
N PRO A 224 -6.70 7.80 2.06
CA PRO A 224 -5.51 7.06 1.70
C PRO A 224 -4.40 7.99 1.23
N THR A 225 -3.16 7.72 1.63
CA THR A 225 -1.99 8.52 1.19
C THR A 225 -1.78 8.47 -0.32
N PHE A 226 -2.18 7.37 -0.94
CA PHE A 226 -2.10 7.17 -2.39
C PHE A 226 -3.43 6.61 -2.92
N PRO A 227 -4.47 7.45 -3.03
CA PRO A 227 -5.75 7.00 -3.51
C PRO A 227 -5.66 6.75 -5.03
N PRO A 228 -6.27 5.67 -5.54
CA PRO A 228 -6.30 5.43 -6.97
C PRO A 228 -7.18 6.49 -7.64
N THR A 229 -6.78 6.94 -8.82
CA THR A 229 -7.51 7.91 -9.66
C THR A 229 -8.10 7.26 -10.90
N SER A 230 -7.70 6.01 -11.19
CA SER A 230 -8.31 5.15 -12.20
C SER A 230 -8.04 3.69 -11.85
N ILE A 231 -8.90 2.80 -12.34
CA ILE A 231 -8.82 1.36 -12.10
C ILE A 231 -9.21 0.62 -13.39
N ASP A 232 -8.28 -0.16 -13.92
CA ASP A 232 -8.52 -1.16 -14.97
C ASP A 232 -8.64 -2.56 -14.36
N TYR A 233 -9.27 -3.47 -15.10
CA TYR A 233 -9.42 -4.86 -14.71
C TYR A 233 -8.80 -5.78 -15.74
N TYR A 234 -8.04 -6.78 -15.29
CA TYR A 234 -7.38 -7.73 -16.18
C TYR A 234 -7.29 -9.13 -15.57
N CYS A 235 -7.55 -10.16 -16.37
CA CYS A 235 -7.37 -11.56 -15.97
C CYS A 235 -5.92 -11.99 -16.22
N TYR A 236 -5.14 -12.09 -15.15
CA TYR A 236 -3.73 -12.40 -15.19
C TYR A 236 -3.49 -13.92 -15.15
N PRO A 237 -2.81 -14.50 -16.17
CA PRO A 237 -2.62 -15.94 -16.25
C PRO A 237 -1.62 -16.44 -15.21
N TRP A 238 -1.92 -17.58 -14.59
CA TRP A 238 -0.92 -18.33 -13.84
C TRP A 238 -0.13 -19.24 -14.78
N LYS A 239 1.19 -19.13 -14.74
CA LYS A 239 2.12 -19.84 -15.64
C LYS A 239 3.12 -20.72 -14.89
N GLY A 240 2.77 -21.20 -13.70
CA GLY A 240 3.70 -21.89 -12.81
C GLY A 240 4.55 -20.95 -11.98
N SER A 241 5.24 -21.49 -10.97
CA SER A 241 6.14 -20.73 -10.07
C SER A 241 7.38 -20.18 -10.77
N ASP A 242 7.76 -20.73 -11.93
CA ASP A 242 8.84 -20.25 -12.78
C ASP A 242 8.39 -19.33 -13.92
N GLY A 243 7.07 -19.27 -14.16
CA GLY A 243 6.44 -18.51 -15.23
C GLY A 243 6.54 -19.14 -16.62
N SER A 244 6.96 -20.40 -16.73
CA SER A 244 7.27 -21.04 -18.02
C SER A 244 6.07 -21.70 -18.70
N GLN A 245 4.99 -21.97 -17.98
CA GLN A 245 3.85 -22.71 -18.52
C GLN A 245 2.99 -21.84 -19.44
N ALA A 246 2.27 -22.44 -20.38
CA ALA A 246 1.31 -21.72 -21.20
C ALA A 246 0.08 -21.30 -20.36
N PRO A 247 -0.51 -20.12 -20.63
CA PRO A 247 -1.80 -19.73 -20.05
C PRO A 247 -2.86 -20.79 -20.28
N LYS A 248 -3.69 -21.05 -19.26
CA LYS A 248 -4.85 -21.94 -19.35
C LYS A 248 -5.98 -21.38 -18.50
N ASP A 249 -7.19 -21.47 -19.01
CA ASP A 249 -8.39 -21.06 -18.28
C ASP A 249 -8.68 -22.01 -17.11
N ASN A 250 -9.54 -21.54 -16.20
CA ASN A 250 -10.04 -22.32 -15.07
C ASN A 250 -8.95 -22.93 -14.16
N ILE A 251 -7.81 -22.24 -14.04
CA ILE A 251 -6.81 -22.53 -13.01
C ILE A 251 -7.16 -21.68 -11.79
N GLU A 252 -7.23 -22.32 -10.61
CA GLU A 252 -7.56 -21.64 -9.34
C GLU A 252 -6.58 -20.50 -8.97
N PHE A 253 -5.38 -20.53 -9.54
CA PHE A 253 -4.32 -19.55 -9.35
C PHE A 253 -4.29 -18.46 -10.43
N ASN A 254 -5.14 -18.52 -11.46
CA ASN A 254 -5.35 -17.35 -12.32
C ASN A 254 -5.85 -16.20 -11.44
N ALA A 255 -5.45 -14.98 -11.73
CA ALA A 255 -5.77 -13.84 -10.87
C ALA A 255 -6.65 -12.81 -11.59
N LEU A 256 -7.66 -12.30 -10.90
CA LEU A 256 -8.29 -11.04 -11.30
C LEU A 256 -7.43 -9.91 -10.75
N SER A 257 -7.01 -9.03 -11.65
CA SER A 257 -6.11 -7.92 -11.35
C SER A 257 -6.87 -6.61 -11.36
N TYR A 258 -6.64 -5.80 -10.32
CA TYR A 258 -7.06 -4.41 -10.24
C TYR A 258 -5.80 -3.59 -10.50
N LEU A 259 -5.77 -2.90 -11.64
CA LEU A 259 -4.59 -2.17 -12.10
C LEU A 259 -4.87 -0.68 -11.95
N MET A 260 -4.09 0.00 -11.11
CA MET A 260 -4.47 1.30 -10.58
C MET A 260 -3.41 2.37 -10.88
N MET A 261 -3.87 3.53 -11.33
CA MET A 261 -3.05 4.75 -11.39
C MET A 261 -3.35 5.63 -10.19
N CYS A 262 -2.38 6.46 -9.81
CA CYS A 262 -2.52 7.51 -8.81
C CYS A 262 -2.24 8.87 -9.46
N ASN A 263 -2.46 9.96 -8.71
CA ASN A 263 -2.11 11.32 -9.13
C ASN A 263 -2.72 11.78 -10.47
N PHE A 264 -3.83 11.14 -10.90
CA PHE A 264 -4.50 11.41 -12.18
C PHE A 264 -3.62 11.11 -13.40
N ASP A 265 -2.62 10.25 -13.23
CA ASP A 265 -1.86 9.71 -14.35
C ASP A 265 -2.77 8.89 -15.27
N SER A 266 -2.55 9.00 -16.58
CA SER A 266 -3.36 8.30 -17.57
C SER A 266 -3.10 6.79 -17.54
N PRO A 267 -4.15 5.94 -17.51
CA PRO A 267 -3.96 4.50 -17.57
C PRO A 267 -3.38 4.08 -18.94
N PRO A 268 -2.61 2.99 -19.00
CA PRO A 268 -2.09 2.42 -20.23
C PRO A 268 -3.22 2.04 -21.21
N ALA A 269 -2.97 2.22 -22.51
CA ALA A 269 -3.91 1.77 -23.53
C ALA A 269 -4.08 0.25 -23.48
N GLY A 270 -5.32 -0.23 -23.37
CA GLY A 270 -5.67 -1.65 -23.37
C GLY A 270 -5.97 -2.27 -22.00
N GLY A 271 -5.70 -1.57 -20.89
CA GLY A 271 -6.12 -2.01 -19.56
C GLY A 271 -5.54 -3.36 -19.11
N ALA A 272 -4.34 -3.70 -19.58
CA ALA A 272 -3.68 -4.98 -19.35
C ALA A 272 -2.24 -4.79 -18.85
N ILE A 273 -1.70 -5.82 -18.21
CA ILE A 273 -0.30 -5.87 -17.74
C ILE A 273 0.41 -7.07 -18.34
N GLU A 274 1.69 -6.89 -18.69
CA GLU A 274 2.53 -8.00 -19.14
C GLU A 274 2.70 -9.05 -18.03
N TYR A 275 2.99 -10.30 -18.43
CA TYR A 275 3.35 -11.33 -17.46
C TYR A 275 4.72 -11.04 -16.86
N THR A 276 4.74 -10.55 -15.63
CA THR A 276 5.96 -10.18 -14.89
C THR A 276 6.29 -11.15 -13.78
N GLY A 277 5.60 -12.28 -13.66
CA GLY A 277 5.93 -13.33 -12.69
C GLY A 277 4.72 -13.84 -11.90
N PRO A 278 4.95 -14.73 -10.93
CA PRO A 278 3.87 -15.35 -10.15
C PRO A 278 3.44 -14.45 -8.99
N TRP A 279 2.53 -13.49 -9.26
CA TRP A 279 1.95 -12.64 -8.21
C TRP A 279 1.23 -13.45 -7.14
N VAL A 280 0.50 -14.48 -7.54
CA VAL A 280 -0.09 -15.49 -6.64
C VAL A 280 0.59 -16.83 -6.84
N ASP A 281 0.50 -17.70 -5.84
CA ASP A 281 1.08 -19.05 -5.91
C ASP A 281 0.07 -20.15 -5.51
N ASN A 282 0.55 -21.40 -5.59
CA ASN A 282 -0.22 -22.58 -5.22
C ASN A 282 -0.08 -22.97 -3.74
N GLY A 283 0.54 -22.11 -2.93
CA GLY A 283 0.68 -22.24 -1.50
C GLY A 283 -0.25 -21.27 -0.78
N ASP A 284 0.32 -20.42 0.06
CA ASP A 284 -0.42 -19.53 0.96
C ASP A 284 -0.66 -18.14 0.37
N ARG A 285 -0.01 -17.78 -0.76
CA ARG A 285 -0.15 -16.45 -1.39
C ARG A 285 -1.29 -16.45 -2.40
N GLU A 286 -2.50 -16.41 -1.86
CA GLU A 286 -3.75 -16.38 -2.64
C GLU A 286 -4.10 -14.99 -3.20
N GLY A 287 -3.42 -13.94 -2.72
CA GLY A 287 -3.54 -12.59 -3.25
C GLY A 287 -2.36 -11.70 -2.90
N THR A 288 -2.13 -10.65 -3.68
CA THR A 288 -1.01 -9.72 -3.49
C THR A 288 -1.45 -8.30 -3.80
N PHE A 289 -1.11 -7.38 -2.91
CA PHE A 289 -1.07 -5.95 -3.17
C PHE A 289 0.37 -5.56 -3.51
N VAL A 290 0.53 -4.71 -4.52
CA VAL A 290 1.82 -4.13 -4.89
C VAL A 290 1.70 -2.63 -5.06
N MET A 291 2.68 -1.91 -4.51
CA MET A 291 2.92 -0.50 -4.77
C MET A 291 4.25 -0.31 -5.51
N ASN A 292 4.18 0.41 -6.62
CA ASN A 292 5.33 0.66 -7.49
C ASN A 292 6.41 1.47 -6.76
N CYS A 293 7.68 1.12 -7.00
CA CYS A 293 8.85 1.84 -6.48
C CYS A 293 8.84 3.33 -6.83
N ASP A 294 8.32 3.69 -8.02
CA ASP A 294 8.25 5.07 -8.50
C ASP A 294 7.21 5.91 -7.75
N LEU A 295 6.21 5.27 -7.12
CA LEU A 295 5.25 5.91 -6.24
C LEU A 295 5.77 5.94 -4.79
N PHE A 296 6.29 4.81 -4.31
CA PHE A 296 6.65 4.60 -2.90
C PHE A 296 7.89 5.38 -2.46
N TRP A 297 8.99 5.29 -3.22
CA TRP A 297 10.29 5.80 -2.76
C TRP A 297 10.39 7.33 -2.71
N PRO A 298 9.83 8.11 -3.64
CA PRO A 298 9.82 9.57 -3.52
C PRO A 298 9.18 10.05 -2.21
N TRP A 299 8.07 9.44 -1.81
CA TRP A 299 7.41 9.73 -0.53
C TRP A 299 8.28 9.35 0.67
N MET A 300 8.81 8.11 0.68
CA MET A 300 9.67 7.63 1.78
C MET A 300 10.94 8.50 1.91
N GLN A 301 11.58 8.84 0.80
CA GLN A 301 12.77 9.70 0.78
C GLN A 301 12.48 11.10 1.31
N GLY A 302 11.30 11.66 1.02
CA GLY A 302 10.88 12.95 1.59
C GLY A 302 10.78 12.93 3.11
N LEU A 303 10.20 11.87 3.69
CA LEU A 303 10.14 11.69 5.15
C LEU A 303 11.53 11.49 5.76
N MET A 304 12.36 10.65 5.13
CA MET A 304 13.73 10.40 5.60
C MET A 304 14.62 11.64 5.48
N ARG A 305 14.40 12.48 4.46
CA ARG A 305 15.11 13.76 4.29
C ARG A 305 14.84 14.69 5.47
N LYS A 306 13.58 14.84 5.88
CA LYS A 306 13.20 15.65 7.05
C LYS A 306 13.90 15.15 8.32
N LEU A 307 13.89 13.83 8.53
CA LEU A 307 14.57 13.19 9.65
C LEU A 307 16.08 13.51 9.65
N VAL A 308 16.75 13.40 8.49
CA VAL A 308 18.16 13.74 8.35
C VAL A 308 18.42 15.21 8.69
N ILE A 309 17.61 16.14 8.15
CA ILE A 309 17.71 17.59 8.42
C ILE A 309 17.61 17.86 9.92
N ASP A 310 16.61 17.29 10.60
CA ASP A 310 16.36 17.47 12.04
C ASP A 310 17.51 16.97 12.93
N MET A 311 18.35 16.05 12.42
CA MET A 311 19.50 15.49 13.14
C MET A 311 20.82 16.22 12.87
N VAL A 312 20.85 17.18 11.93
CA VAL A 312 22.08 17.93 11.63
C VAL A 312 22.40 18.85 12.81
N PRO A 313 23.60 18.80 13.40
CA PRO A 313 24.04 19.88 14.29
C PRO A 313 24.24 21.15 13.46
N TYR A 314 23.51 22.20 13.77
CA TYR A 314 23.59 23.48 13.08
C TYR A 314 24.34 24.50 13.94
N PRO A 315 25.37 25.18 13.40
CA PRO A 315 26.16 26.14 14.16
C PRO A 315 25.38 27.46 14.31
N ASP A 316 25.16 27.89 15.54
CA ASP A 316 24.65 29.23 15.85
C ASP A 316 25.83 30.21 15.96
N THR A 317 25.57 31.50 16.22
CA THR A 317 26.66 32.45 16.48
C THR A 317 27.35 32.10 17.80
N PRO A 318 28.64 31.70 17.79
CA PRO A 318 29.36 31.39 19.00
C PRO A 318 29.39 32.61 19.92
N MET A 319 29.40 32.38 21.23
CA MET A 319 29.50 33.49 22.18
C MET A 319 30.97 33.78 22.45
N CYS A 320 31.39 35.02 22.22
CA CYS A 320 32.70 35.52 22.62
C CYS A 320 32.55 36.94 23.17
N TYR A 321 33.21 37.27 24.27
CA TYR A 321 33.34 38.64 24.77
C TYR A 321 34.59 38.81 25.65
N TRP A 322 35.00 40.05 25.86
CA TRP A 322 36.10 40.41 26.75
C TRP A 322 35.58 40.73 28.15
N ASP A 323 36.09 40.04 29.16
CA ASP A 323 35.83 40.29 30.58
C ASP A 323 36.99 39.80 31.47
N ASP A 324 37.81 40.75 31.90
CA ASP A 324 38.98 40.57 32.76
C ASP A 324 38.69 40.70 34.26
N SER A 325 37.41 40.88 34.65
CA SER A 325 37.05 41.16 36.05
C SER A 325 37.27 39.98 37.00
N ASN A 326 37.05 38.74 36.52
CA ASN A 326 37.09 37.53 37.34
C ASN A 326 38.33 36.65 37.11
N ASP A 327 38.89 36.65 35.90
CA ASP A 327 40.10 35.89 35.54
C ASP A 327 40.90 36.72 34.52
N PRO A 328 41.77 37.63 35.00
CA PRO A 328 42.54 38.53 34.13
C PRO A 328 43.49 37.78 33.18
N ASP A 329 43.85 36.53 33.48
CA ASP A 329 44.74 35.72 32.66
C ASP A 329 43.99 35.03 31.50
N HIS A 330 42.65 34.92 31.59
CA HIS A 330 41.77 34.36 30.54
C HIS A 330 40.57 35.28 30.25
N PRO A 331 40.81 36.50 29.73
CA PRO A 331 39.79 37.54 29.59
C PRO A 331 38.80 37.27 28.45
N PHE A 332 39.14 36.45 27.47
CA PHE A 332 38.21 36.03 26.42
C PHE A 332 37.29 34.92 26.94
N ARG A 333 36.03 35.26 27.15
CA ARG A 333 34.99 34.31 27.55
C ARG A 333 34.32 33.75 26.31
N SER A 334 34.40 32.44 26.13
CA SER A 334 33.91 31.73 24.94
C SER A 334 32.90 30.65 25.28
N ARG A 335 31.90 30.44 24.43
CA ARG A 335 30.99 29.28 24.50
C ARG A 335 30.60 28.83 23.09
N ILE A 336 30.52 27.51 22.91
CA ILE A 336 30.02 26.87 21.69
C ILE A 336 28.50 27.02 21.66
N GLU A 337 27.94 27.49 20.55
CA GLU A 337 26.50 27.74 20.39
C GLU A 337 25.98 27.00 19.16
N TYR A 338 25.12 26.01 19.37
CA TYR A 338 24.56 25.22 18.29
C TYR A 338 23.19 24.67 18.68
N HIS A 339 22.43 24.24 17.68
CA HIS A 339 21.19 23.48 17.85
C HIS A 339 21.15 22.25 16.93
N THR A 340 20.11 21.43 17.06
CA THR A 340 19.86 20.29 16.17
C THR A 340 18.75 20.65 15.20
N GLY A 341 18.94 20.39 13.92
CA GLY A 341 18.07 20.80 12.83
C GLY A 341 18.74 21.87 11.97
N ASP A 342 18.76 21.68 10.65
CA ASP A 342 19.16 22.72 9.70
C ASP A 342 17.93 23.52 9.24
N ASP A 343 17.65 24.62 9.95
CA ASP A 343 16.53 25.52 9.67
C ASP A 343 16.67 26.31 8.36
N ALA A 344 17.91 26.42 7.85
CA ALA A 344 18.25 27.04 6.58
C ALA A 344 18.30 26.03 5.41
N ALA A 345 17.80 24.80 5.61
CA ALA A 345 17.77 23.78 4.57
C ALA A 345 16.80 24.16 3.43
N GLU A 346 17.33 24.29 2.22
CA GLU A 346 16.52 24.50 1.02
C GLU A 346 15.98 23.19 0.48
N ASP A 347 14.85 23.22 -0.22
CA ASP A 347 14.29 22.04 -0.90
C ASP A 347 15.25 21.40 -1.89
N SER A 348 16.15 22.16 -2.51
CA SER A 348 17.19 21.64 -3.41
C SER A 348 18.30 20.84 -2.70
N GLN A 349 18.42 20.98 -1.38
CA GLN A 349 19.45 20.36 -0.54
C GLN A 349 18.93 19.07 0.10
N TYR A 350 19.87 18.25 0.60
CA TYR A 350 19.55 17.00 1.28
C TYR A 350 18.72 16.02 0.42
N GLN A 351 19.00 15.99 -0.89
CA GLN A 351 18.29 15.10 -1.81
C GLN A 351 18.93 13.71 -1.82
N PHE A 352 18.08 12.69 -1.74
CA PHE A 352 18.51 11.30 -1.93
C PHE A 352 18.74 11.04 -3.42
N SER A 353 19.87 10.43 -3.74
CA SER A 353 20.25 10.05 -5.10
C SER A 353 20.66 8.58 -5.14
N PRO A 354 20.30 7.82 -6.19
CA PRO A 354 20.60 6.41 -6.27
C PRO A 354 22.11 6.15 -6.35
N GLN A 355 22.57 5.10 -5.69
CA GLN A 355 23.99 4.73 -5.64
C GLN A 355 24.29 3.63 -6.67
N TRP A 356 24.93 3.99 -7.78
CA TRP A 356 25.16 3.09 -8.92
C TRP A 356 25.90 1.78 -8.59
N TRP A 357 26.78 1.79 -7.58
CA TRP A 357 27.59 0.63 -7.17
C TRP A 357 26.98 -0.18 -6.02
N LYS A 358 25.87 0.29 -5.44
CA LYS A 358 25.14 -0.39 -4.38
C LYS A 358 23.64 -0.29 -4.68
N PRO A 359 23.09 -1.26 -5.45
CA PRO A 359 21.67 -1.30 -5.77
C PRO A 359 20.82 -1.18 -4.52
N ASN A 360 19.60 -0.64 -4.67
CA ASN A 360 18.61 -0.55 -3.58
C ASN A 360 19.08 0.34 -2.41
N THR A 361 20.02 1.24 -2.69
CA THR A 361 20.53 2.23 -1.75
C THR A 361 20.55 3.61 -2.40
N TRP A 362 20.09 4.60 -1.63
CA TRP A 362 20.20 6.02 -1.94
C TRP A 362 21.17 6.69 -0.98
N TRP A 363 21.86 7.70 -1.48
CA TRP A 363 22.81 8.52 -0.76
C TRP A 363 22.41 9.98 -0.81
N LEU A 364 22.58 10.66 0.32
CA LEU A 364 22.25 12.05 0.53
C LEU A 364 23.49 12.77 1.06
N ILE A 365 23.72 13.99 0.56
CA ILE A 365 24.79 14.88 1.01
C ILE A 365 24.16 16.21 1.45
N GLY A 366 24.54 16.66 2.64
CA GLY A 366 24.14 17.96 3.18
C GLY A 366 25.16 19.06 2.87
N PRO A 367 24.74 20.33 2.78
CA PRO A 367 25.64 21.47 2.69
C PRO A 367 26.53 21.59 3.94
N SER A 368 27.64 22.30 3.79
CA SER A 368 28.39 22.76 4.95
C SER A 368 27.75 24.01 5.53
N ARG A 369 27.72 24.13 6.85
CA ARG A 369 27.25 25.32 7.57
C ARG A 369 28.41 25.93 8.34
N HIS A 370 28.38 27.24 8.49
CA HIS A 370 29.46 28.00 9.09
C HIS A 370 28.90 29.18 9.88
N SER A 371 29.47 29.41 11.05
CA SER A 371 29.18 30.57 11.89
C SER A 371 30.46 31.02 12.59
N GLU A 372 30.63 32.33 12.78
CA GLU A 372 31.82 32.87 13.43
C GLU A 372 31.55 34.18 14.18
N ILE A 373 32.42 34.46 15.14
CA ILE A 373 32.50 35.75 15.84
C ILE A 373 33.97 36.12 16.04
N GLN A 374 34.26 37.42 16.00
CA GLN A 374 35.58 37.94 16.36
C GLN A 374 35.42 39.08 17.37
N VAL A 375 36.19 39.00 18.46
CA VAL A 375 36.21 40.02 19.51
C VAL A 375 37.64 40.50 19.73
N ALA A 376 37.80 41.81 19.86
CA ALA A 376 39.07 42.43 20.21
C ALA A 376 39.09 42.82 21.69
N ASN A 377 40.27 42.78 22.28
CA ASN A 377 40.56 43.44 23.54
C ASN A 377 40.28 44.95 23.41
N PRO A 378 39.47 45.57 24.29
CA PRO A 378 39.19 47.01 24.25
C PRO A 378 40.44 47.89 24.36
N ASN A 379 41.51 47.37 24.99
CA ASN A 379 42.76 48.07 25.24
C ASN A 379 43.86 47.79 24.19
N ASP A 380 43.71 46.73 23.38
CA ASP A 380 44.62 46.39 22.27
C ASP A 380 43.86 45.75 21.12
N SER A 381 43.56 46.52 20.07
CA SER A 381 42.82 46.02 18.91
C SER A 381 43.54 44.93 18.09
N ARG A 382 44.80 44.61 18.42
CA ARG A 382 45.57 43.52 17.81
C ARG A 382 45.55 42.23 18.65
N ASP A 383 44.96 42.28 19.83
CA ASP A 383 44.67 41.13 20.68
C ASP A 383 43.22 40.71 20.43
N THR A 384 43.03 39.65 19.64
CA THR A 384 41.72 39.24 19.14
C THR A 384 41.50 37.76 19.29
N MET A 385 40.29 37.39 19.72
CA MET A 385 39.79 36.02 19.68
C MET A 385 38.80 35.89 18.53
N LYS A 386 39.02 34.92 17.65
CA LYS A 386 38.06 34.51 16.63
C LYS A 386 37.59 33.09 16.93
N LEU A 387 36.27 32.90 17.02
CA LEU A 387 35.66 31.59 17.17
C LEU A 387 34.92 31.24 15.87
N GLN A 388 35.05 29.98 15.45
CA GLN A 388 34.42 29.45 14.26
C GLN A 388 33.74 28.11 14.59
N GLU A 389 32.55 27.93 14.08
CA GLU A 389 31.78 26.70 14.15
C GLU A 389 31.42 26.25 12.74
N ASP A 390 31.73 25.00 12.43
CA ASP A 390 31.46 24.42 11.12
C ASP A 390 30.72 23.09 11.24
N THR A 391 29.69 22.91 10.43
CA THR A 391 29.13 21.60 10.12
C THR A 391 29.57 21.19 8.73
N LYS A 392 30.21 20.02 8.61
CA LYS A 392 30.83 19.53 7.37
C LYS A 392 30.56 18.04 7.19
N ASN A 393 30.72 17.55 5.96
CA ASN A 393 30.64 16.13 5.61
C ASN A 393 29.33 15.44 6.04
N THR A 394 28.22 16.19 6.09
CA THR A 394 26.90 15.62 6.38
C THR A 394 26.49 14.68 5.26
N THR A 395 26.26 13.42 5.60
CA THR A 395 25.85 12.39 4.66
C THR A 395 24.85 11.43 5.28
N ALA A 396 23.98 10.86 4.46
CA ALA A 396 23.06 9.81 4.87
C ALA A 396 22.89 8.75 3.78
N SER A 397 22.59 7.52 4.20
CA SER A 397 22.30 6.39 3.35
C SER A 397 20.97 5.78 3.76
N LEU A 398 20.10 5.57 2.78
CA LEU A 398 18.81 4.90 2.90
C LEU A 398 18.83 3.67 2.02
N GLY A 399 18.39 2.50 2.49
CA GLY A 399 18.30 1.34 1.61
C GLY A 399 17.48 0.19 2.17
N PHE A 400 17.23 -0.80 1.33
CA PHE A 400 16.49 -2.00 1.67
C PHE A 400 17.17 -3.24 1.11
N ARG A 401 16.72 -4.42 1.54
CA ARG A 401 17.15 -5.70 0.97
C ARG A 401 15.96 -6.36 0.24
N PRO A 402 16.15 -6.86 -0.98
CA PRO A 402 15.13 -7.68 -1.65
C PRO A 402 14.70 -8.86 -0.78
N GLY A 403 13.40 -9.13 -0.74
CA GLY A 403 12.76 -10.09 0.17
C GLY A 403 12.71 -9.63 1.64
N GLY A 404 13.24 -8.46 1.96
CA GLY A 404 13.26 -7.90 3.31
C GLY A 404 12.08 -6.98 3.59
N GLN A 405 11.72 -6.89 4.86
CA GLN A 405 10.65 -6.03 5.41
C GLN A 405 11.19 -4.74 6.06
N VAL A 406 12.50 -4.51 6.00
CA VAL A 406 13.22 -3.47 6.73
C VAL A 406 13.88 -2.50 5.76
N VAL A 407 13.75 -1.22 6.10
CA VAL A 407 14.49 -0.11 5.50
C VAL A 407 15.51 0.38 6.52
N ASP A 408 16.77 0.43 6.12
CA ASP A 408 17.87 0.91 6.95
C ASP A 408 18.20 2.36 6.59
N LEU A 409 18.27 3.22 7.60
CA LEU A 409 18.72 4.61 7.47
C LEU A 409 19.94 4.81 8.37
N SER A 410 21.00 5.39 7.83
CA SER A 410 22.19 5.76 8.59
C SER A 410 22.77 7.07 8.08
N GLY A 411 23.55 7.76 8.90
CA GLY A 411 24.23 8.95 8.47
C GLY A 411 25.37 9.36 9.38
N SER A 412 26.10 10.37 8.93
CA SER A 412 27.22 10.93 9.66
C SER A 412 27.42 12.39 9.34
N THR A 413 27.91 13.14 10.32
CA THR A 413 28.22 14.56 10.20
C THR A 413 29.48 14.86 11.00
N THR A 414 30.28 15.83 10.54
CA THR A 414 31.40 16.38 11.31
C THR A 414 31.04 17.78 11.80
N PHE A 415 31.19 18.03 13.10
CA PHE A 415 31.09 19.36 13.67
C PHE A 415 32.47 19.82 14.14
N VAL A 416 32.88 21.04 13.81
CA VAL A 416 34.20 21.59 14.16
C VAL A 416 34.00 22.88 14.92
N PHE A 417 34.62 22.97 16.10
CA PHE A 417 34.80 24.21 16.83
C PHE A 417 36.25 24.64 16.76
N ARG A 418 36.54 25.86 16.32
CA ARG A 418 37.89 26.39 16.18
C ARG A 418 38.00 27.74 16.88
N ALA A 419 39.03 27.88 17.72
CA ALA A 419 39.40 29.11 18.39
C ALA A 419 40.77 29.58 17.91
N ASP A 420 40.82 30.80 17.41
CA ASP A 420 41.98 31.45 16.81
C ASP A 420 42.31 32.69 17.64
N HIS A 421 43.40 32.65 18.40
CA HIS A 421 43.89 33.79 19.20
C HIS A 421 45.09 34.46 18.55
N SER A 422 45.00 35.77 18.32
CA SER A 422 46.07 36.61 17.79
C SER A 422 46.47 37.65 18.82
N THR A 423 47.78 37.93 18.96
CA THR A 423 48.29 38.99 19.86
C THR A 423 49.39 39.80 19.18
N ARG A 424 49.70 40.98 19.74
CA ARG A 424 50.79 41.82 19.23
C ARG A 424 52.18 41.19 19.29
N LYS A 425 52.42 40.24 20.22
CA LYS A 425 53.71 39.55 20.42
C LYS A 425 53.87 38.31 19.55
N PHE A 426 52.75 37.74 19.08
CA PHE A 426 52.72 36.53 18.28
C PHE A 426 51.80 36.78 17.08
N SER A 427 52.39 37.15 15.95
CA SER A 427 51.66 37.40 14.69
C SER A 427 51.12 36.12 14.03
N THR A 428 51.48 34.96 14.58
CA THR A 428 50.92 33.66 14.21
C THR A 428 49.78 33.32 15.15
N TRP A 429 48.61 33.05 14.58
CA TRP A 429 47.41 32.65 15.32
C TRP A 429 47.69 31.38 16.14
N TRP A 430 47.39 31.42 17.44
CA TRP A 430 47.25 30.21 18.23
C TRP A 430 45.92 29.58 17.86
N VAL A 431 45.97 28.54 17.02
CA VAL A 431 44.81 27.79 16.57
C VAL A 431 44.59 26.63 17.51
N THR A 432 43.37 26.51 18.04
CA THR A 432 42.91 25.34 18.78
C THR A 432 41.61 24.86 18.20
N GLU A 433 41.54 23.58 17.86
CA GLU A 433 40.39 22.98 17.17
C GLU A 433 39.88 21.78 17.96
N MET A 434 38.57 21.63 17.99
CA MET A 434 37.84 20.45 18.43
C MET A 434 36.96 19.94 17.29
N THR A 435 37.14 18.68 16.93
CA THR A 435 36.36 18.00 15.89
C THR A 435 35.50 16.93 16.53
N PHE A 436 34.19 16.95 16.25
CA PHE A 436 33.24 15.92 16.63
C PHE A 436 32.77 15.16 15.40
N GLY A 437 33.09 13.86 15.33
CA GLY A 437 32.56 12.96 14.31
C GLY A 437 31.31 12.28 14.83
N ILE A 438 30.15 12.60 14.27
CA ILE A 438 28.84 12.10 14.67
C ILE A 438 28.41 11.06 13.66
N SER A 439 27.92 9.92 14.13
CA SER A 439 27.32 8.89 13.30
C SER A 439 26.08 8.33 13.96
N TRP A 440 25.08 8.02 13.16
CA TRP A 440 23.81 7.49 13.64
C TRP A 440 23.24 6.45 12.67
N SER A 441 22.40 5.56 13.18
CA SER A 441 21.72 4.54 12.38
C SER A 441 20.39 4.16 13.01
N MET A 442 19.44 3.73 12.21
CA MET A 442 18.18 3.13 12.63
C MET A 442 17.66 2.16 11.56
N SER A 443 16.80 1.24 11.97
CA SER A 443 16.08 0.36 11.06
C SER A 443 14.58 0.59 11.24
N ILE A 444 13.87 0.71 10.12
CA ILE A 444 12.42 0.90 10.08
C ILE A 444 11.81 -0.37 9.48
N ALA A 445 10.99 -1.08 10.25
CA ALA A 445 10.28 -2.27 9.79
C ALA A 445 8.85 -1.92 9.40
N MET A 446 8.37 -2.52 8.32
CA MET A 446 6.95 -2.58 8.01
C MET A 446 6.32 -3.77 8.72
N ALA A 447 5.12 -3.57 9.25
CA ALA A 447 4.34 -4.64 9.84
C ALA A 447 2.87 -4.49 9.50
N SER A 448 2.19 -5.63 9.37
CA SER A 448 0.73 -5.68 9.37
C SER A 448 0.17 -5.26 10.73
N VAL A 449 -0.96 -4.56 10.73
CA VAL A 449 -1.75 -4.24 11.94
C VAL A 449 -2.98 -5.11 12.06
N GLU A 450 -3.52 -5.27 13.27
CA GLU A 450 -4.72 -6.09 13.54
C GLU A 450 -5.94 -5.65 12.72
N ASP A 451 -6.02 -4.38 12.35
CA ASP A 451 -7.10 -3.84 11.51
C ASP A 451 -6.94 -4.13 10.01
N GLY A 452 -5.88 -4.84 9.60
CA GLY A 452 -5.66 -5.28 8.22
C GLY A 452 -4.84 -4.33 7.34
N GLY A 453 -4.39 -3.19 7.85
CA GLY A 453 -3.48 -2.26 7.15
C GLY A 453 -1.98 -2.52 7.41
N LEU A 454 -1.16 -1.55 7.00
CA LEU A 454 0.29 -1.53 7.22
C LEU A 454 0.68 -0.38 8.14
N GLN A 455 1.74 -0.57 8.92
CA GLN A 455 2.39 0.48 9.71
C GLN A 455 3.90 0.36 9.59
N PHE A 456 4.59 1.50 9.59
CA PHE A 456 6.03 1.51 9.85
C PHE A 456 6.30 1.66 11.34
N LYS A 457 7.31 0.94 11.82
CA LYS A 457 7.81 1.03 13.20
C LYS A 457 9.32 1.04 13.18
N ILE A 458 9.91 1.88 14.03
CA ILE A 458 11.34 1.81 14.31
C ILE A 458 11.60 0.50 15.04
N VAL A 459 12.59 -0.26 14.57
CA VAL A 459 13.00 -1.51 15.20
C VAL A 459 13.61 -1.17 16.56
N GLN A 460 13.06 -1.75 17.63
CA GLN A 460 13.47 -1.46 18.99
C GLN A 460 14.98 -1.70 19.18
N GLY A 461 15.71 -0.69 19.65
CA GLY A 461 17.15 -0.75 19.89
C GLY A 461 18.03 -0.75 18.64
N SER A 462 17.44 -0.47 17.46
CA SER A 462 18.21 -0.27 16.22
C SER A 462 18.79 1.14 16.12
N ASP A 463 18.19 2.09 16.81
CA ASP A 463 18.62 3.47 16.93
C ASP A 463 19.93 3.55 17.71
N LYS A 464 20.97 4.07 17.06
CA LYS A 464 22.32 4.21 17.64
C LYS A 464 22.87 5.57 17.29
N VAL A 465 23.49 6.24 18.26
CA VAL A 465 24.26 7.48 18.06
C VAL A 465 25.64 7.30 18.67
N ASN A 466 26.67 7.57 17.86
CA ASN A 466 28.06 7.59 18.31
C ASN A 466 28.67 8.96 18.00
N VAL A 467 29.38 9.51 18.98
CA VAL A 467 30.16 10.73 18.83
C VAL A 467 31.61 10.40 19.16
N SER A 468 32.48 10.65 18.20
CA SER A 468 33.94 10.63 18.36
C SER A 468 34.42 12.07 18.52
N GLN A 469 35.53 12.26 19.23
CA GLN A 469 36.10 13.59 19.44
C GLN A 469 37.60 13.56 19.22
N ASN A 470 38.12 14.64 18.64
CA ASN A 470 39.54 14.92 18.53
C ASN A 470 39.78 16.39 18.86
N SER A 471 40.91 16.70 19.48
CA SER A 471 41.29 18.08 19.79
C SER A 471 42.76 18.31 19.47
N SER A 472 43.08 19.48 18.93
CA SER A 472 44.46 19.89 18.64
C SER A 472 44.66 21.36 18.96
N GLY A 473 45.92 21.79 19.08
CA GLY A 473 46.27 23.18 19.31
C GLY A 473 46.89 23.45 20.67
N ASN A 474 46.96 24.72 21.02
CA ASN A 474 47.80 25.22 22.12
C ASN A 474 47.02 25.85 23.27
N MET A 475 45.70 26.00 23.16
CA MET A 475 44.83 26.48 24.23
C MET A 475 44.18 25.32 24.98
N SER A 476 43.98 25.48 26.28
CA SER A 476 43.26 24.51 27.11
C SER A 476 41.75 24.73 27.06
N TRP A 477 40.99 23.65 26.97
CA TRP A 477 39.53 23.66 27.02
C TRP A 477 39.02 23.48 28.45
N SER A 478 38.03 24.30 28.83
CA SER A 478 37.28 24.13 30.08
C SER A 478 35.78 24.26 29.78
N PRO A 479 34.97 23.19 29.94
CA PRO A 479 35.37 21.83 30.34
C PRO A 479 36.22 21.11 29.27
N PRO A 480 36.90 19.98 29.62
CA PRO A 480 37.71 19.22 28.66
C PRO A 480 36.90 18.67 27.48
N PRO A 481 37.54 18.41 26.32
CA PRO A 481 36.86 17.97 25.09
C PRO A 481 35.96 16.75 25.25
N GLN A 482 36.34 15.81 26.13
CA GLN A 482 35.59 14.60 26.39
C GLN A 482 34.23 14.87 27.03
N GLN A 483 34.15 15.82 27.98
CA GLN A 483 32.88 16.20 28.61
C GLN A 483 31.98 16.96 27.64
N ILE A 484 32.57 17.78 26.76
CA ILE A 484 31.83 18.47 25.70
C ILE A 484 31.27 17.44 24.71
N ALA A 485 32.06 16.42 24.33
CA ALA A 485 31.63 15.35 23.45
C ALA A 485 30.47 14.52 24.03
N GLU A 486 30.49 14.21 25.33
CA GLU A 486 29.37 13.54 26.01
C GLU A 486 28.11 14.41 26.00
N THR A 487 28.24 15.71 26.26
CA THR A 487 27.12 16.67 26.16
C THR A 487 26.58 16.72 24.74
N PHE A 488 27.47 16.73 23.73
CA PHE A 488 27.11 16.73 22.32
C PHE A 488 26.35 15.44 21.93
N LYS A 489 26.83 14.29 22.39
CA LYS A 489 26.17 12.99 22.19
C LYS A 489 24.75 12.99 22.76
N ASN A 490 24.58 13.43 24.00
CA ASN A 490 23.27 13.47 24.64
C ASN A 490 22.31 14.40 23.90
N ARG A 491 22.80 15.53 23.37
CA ARG A 491 21.98 16.50 22.63
C ARG A 491 21.57 15.97 21.24
N VAL A 492 22.50 15.37 20.49
CA VAL A 492 22.19 14.72 19.21
C VAL A 492 21.23 13.54 19.41
N GLN A 493 21.42 12.75 20.45
CA GLN A 493 20.51 11.65 20.78
C GLN A 493 19.09 12.15 21.12
N GLY A 494 18.96 13.19 21.94
CA GLY A 494 17.66 13.81 22.21
C GLY A 494 17.03 14.44 20.95
N GLY A 495 17.85 15.01 20.05
CA GLY A 495 17.42 15.48 18.74
C GLY A 495 16.87 14.35 17.86
N MET A 496 17.56 13.21 17.82
CA MET A 496 17.09 12.01 17.12
C MET A 496 15.75 11.51 17.68
N GLU A 497 15.61 11.42 19.01
CA GLU A 497 14.34 11.02 19.65
C GLU A 497 13.20 12.00 19.28
N SER A 498 13.47 13.30 19.25
CA SER A 498 12.52 14.33 18.84
C SER A 498 12.13 14.22 17.35
N ALA A 499 13.11 14.05 16.47
CA ALA A 499 12.91 13.88 15.02
C ALA A 499 12.09 12.62 14.72
N LEU A 500 12.40 11.51 15.41
CA LEU A 500 11.66 10.25 15.30
C LEU A 500 10.23 10.38 15.82
N SER A 501 10.00 11.16 16.87
CA SER A 501 8.65 11.48 17.34
C SER A 501 7.87 12.29 16.30
N GLY A 502 8.51 13.27 15.66
CA GLY A 502 7.91 14.10 14.61
C GLY A 502 7.55 13.32 13.34
N VAL A 503 8.47 12.50 12.83
CA VAL A 503 8.27 11.67 11.63
C VAL A 503 7.46 10.41 11.94
N GLY A 504 7.48 9.95 13.18
CA GLY A 504 6.83 8.72 13.64
C GLY A 504 5.33 8.68 13.37
N ASN A 505 4.62 9.80 13.49
CA ASN A 505 3.20 9.85 13.12
C ASN A 505 2.97 9.64 11.61
N TYR A 506 3.81 10.24 10.76
CA TYR A 506 3.72 10.07 9.31
C TYR A 506 4.08 8.64 8.88
N LEU A 507 5.05 8.01 9.54
CA LEU A 507 5.41 6.60 9.33
C LEU A 507 4.31 5.66 9.84
N LEU A 508 3.72 5.95 11.00
CA LEU A 508 2.68 5.12 11.60
C LEU A 508 1.38 5.17 10.79
N TYR A 509 1.02 6.34 10.26
CA TYR A 509 -0.26 6.56 9.58
C TYR A 509 -0.17 6.59 8.05
N GLY A 510 1.01 6.86 7.47
CA GLY A 510 1.16 7.08 6.04
C GLY A 510 0.86 5.88 5.13
N LEU A 511 0.74 4.68 5.69
CA LEU A 511 0.15 3.53 4.99
C LEU A 511 -1.00 2.87 5.77
N ALA A 512 -1.44 3.46 6.89
CA ALA A 512 -2.47 2.87 7.74
C ALA A 512 -3.86 2.88 7.07
N ASP A 513 -4.11 3.93 6.29
CA ASP A 513 -5.33 4.13 5.50
C ASP A 513 -5.09 3.88 4.00
N GLN A 514 -3.99 3.21 3.63
CA GLN A 514 -3.83 2.65 2.28
C GLN A 514 -5.09 1.90 1.84
N GLN A 515 -5.39 1.97 0.55
CA GLN A 515 -6.62 1.42 0.00
C GLN A 515 -6.79 -0.04 0.44
N ARG A 516 -7.85 -0.27 1.20
CA ARG A 516 -8.30 -1.60 1.58
C ARG A 516 -9.26 -2.07 0.51
N LEU A 517 -8.89 -3.09 -0.25
CA LEU A 517 -9.79 -3.71 -1.21
C LEU A 517 -10.83 -4.56 -0.47
N PHE A 518 -12.09 -4.43 -0.84
CA PHE A 518 -13.19 -5.24 -0.31
C PHE A 518 -13.91 -5.94 -1.48
N LEU A 519 -13.65 -7.24 -1.65
CA LEU A 519 -14.38 -8.13 -2.55
C LEU A 519 -15.82 -8.40 -2.01
N PRO A 520 -16.74 -9.01 -2.78
CA PRO A 520 -18.12 -9.17 -2.32
C PRO A 520 -18.19 -10.16 -1.17
N GLY A 521 -19.11 -9.89 -0.25
CA GLY A 521 -19.38 -10.74 0.91
C GLY A 521 -18.92 -10.13 2.23
N LYS A 522 -19.26 -10.82 3.32
CA LYS A 522 -18.73 -10.52 4.64
C LYS A 522 -17.26 -10.95 4.66
N GLY A 523 -16.33 -10.05 4.98
CA GLY A 523 -14.90 -10.34 4.89
C GLY A 523 -14.04 -9.15 4.51
N SER A 524 -12.80 -9.09 5.01
CA SER A 524 -11.78 -8.11 4.61
C SER A 524 -10.51 -8.82 4.21
N TYR A 525 -9.74 -8.23 3.30
CA TYR A 525 -8.36 -8.65 3.08
C TYR A 525 -7.46 -8.03 4.13
N LEU A 526 -6.73 -8.89 4.83
CA LEU A 526 -5.68 -8.47 5.75
C LEU A 526 -4.36 -8.46 5.00
N MET A 527 -3.71 -7.31 4.99
CA MET A 527 -2.33 -7.16 4.52
C MET A 527 -1.39 -7.89 5.47
N LYS A 528 -0.50 -8.74 4.93
CA LYS A 528 0.52 -9.48 5.69
C LYS A 528 1.86 -9.50 4.95
N ASN A 529 2.91 -9.84 5.70
CA ASN A 529 4.26 -10.08 5.19
C ASN A 529 4.77 -9.01 4.19
N PRO A 530 4.77 -7.72 4.57
CA PRO A 530 5.20 -6.68 3.64
C PRO A 530 6.71 -6.81 3.37
N ILE A 531 7.10 -6.94 2.10
CA ILE A 531 8.48 -7.08 1.65
C ILE A 531 8.76 -6.19 0.44
N PHE A 532 10.04 -5.99 0.11
CA PHE A 532 10.44 -5.36 -1.16
C PHE A 532 10.93 -6.37 -2.17
N ASN A 533 10.52 -6.23 -3.44
CA ASN A 533 11.09 -7.03 -4.52
C ASN A 533 12.49 -6.51 -4.92
N SER A 534 13.13 -7.14 -5.91
CA SER A 534 14.47 -6.75 -6.39
C SER A 534 14.55 -5.32 -6.94
N ARG A 535 13.43 -4.76 -7.40
CA ARG A 535 13.29 -3.40 -7.93
C ARG A 535 12.97 -2.36 -6.86
N GLY A 536 12.51 -2.80 -5.69
CA GLY A 536 12.04 -1.94 -4.60
C GLY A 536 10.56 -1.63 -4.64
N ASP A 537 9.77 -2.38 -5.40
CA ASP A 537 8.32 -2.36 -5.28
C ASP A 537 7.92 -2.97 -3.92
N LEU A 538 6.95 -2.37 -3.24
CA LEU A 538 6.41 -2.89 -1.99
C LEU A 538 5.39 -3.98 -2.32
N LEU A 539 5.67 -5.22 -1.89
CA LEU A 539 4.81 -6.39 -2.05
C LEU A 539 4.18 -6.77 -0.71
N VAL A 540 2.89 -7.11 -0.73
CA VAL A 540 2.13 -7.43 0.47
C VAL A 540 1.14 -8.56 0.18
N ASP A 541 1.16 -9.60 1.01
CA ASP A 541 0.22 -10.71 0.90
C ASP A 541 -1.18 -10.28 1.34
N LEU A 542 -2.21 -10.71 0.62
CA LEU A 542 -3.60 -10.46 0.95
C LEU A 542 -4.26 -11.77 1.41
N HIS A 543 -4.75 -11.78 2.65
CA HIS A 543 -5.48 -12.93 3.19
C HIS A 543 -6.94 -12.60 3.48
N PHE A 544 -7.84 -13.43 2.98
CA PHE A 544 -9.26 -13.33 3.28
C PHE A 544 -9.54 -13.86 4.69
N ASN A 545 -10.13 -13.04 5.56
CA ASN A 545 -10.46 -13.45 6.93
C ASN A 545 -11.95 -13.86 7.11
N GLY A 546 -12.81 -13.65 6.12
CA GLY A 546 -14.25 -13.94 6.20
C GLY A 546 -15.01 -13.17 7.30
N ALA A 547 -14.41 -12.14 7.90
CA ALA A 547 -14.99 -11.31 8.95
C ALA A 547 -15.10 -9.85 8.51
N ASP A 548 -16.10 -9.12 9.04
CA ASP A 548 -16.15 -7.67 8.87
C ASP A 548 -14.84 -7.05 9.41
N PRO A 549 -14.33 -5.99 8.75
CA PRO A 549 -13.10 -5.34 9.19
C PRO A 549 -13.29 -4.80 10.62
N PRO A 550 -12.24 -4.82 11.45
CA PRO A 550 -12.31 -4.23 12.78
C PRO A 550 -12.68 -2.74 12.68
N LYS A 551 -13.67 -2.29 13.46
CA LYS A 551 -14.03 -0.85 13.51
C LYS A 551 -12.79 -0.05 13.94
N GLN A 552 -12.34 0.88 13.09
CA GLN A 552 -11.23 1.78 13.45
C GLN A 552 -11.60 2.55 14.73
N ARG A 553 -10.76 2.45 15.77
CA ARG A 553 -10.86 3.34 16.93
C ARG A 553 -10.45 4.75 16.49
N LYS A 554 -11.17 5.79 16.91
CA LYS A 554 -10.83 7.21 16.66
C LYS A 554 -9.33 7.43 16.85
N ARG A 555 -8.61 7.71 15.77
CA ARG A 555 -7.19 8.08 15.82
C ARG A 555 -7.14 9.59 15.88
N HIS A 556 -6.72 10.13 17.02
CA HIS A 556 -6.51 11.56 17.19
C HIS A 556 -5.26 11.95 16.41
N LEU A 557 -5.45 12.58 15.25
CA LEU A 557 -4.43 13.43 14.68
C LEU A 557 -4.30 14.64 15.60
N ARG A 558 -3.11 14.83 16.19
CA ARG A 558 -2.76 16.15 16.68
C ARG A 558 -2.52 16.99 15.43
N SER A 559 -3.40 17.97 15.21
CA SER A 559 -3.18 19.05 14.26
C SER A 559 -1.77 19.63 14.47
N VAL A 560 -1.04 19.84 13.37
CA VAL A 560 0.13 20.73 13.35
C VAL A 560 -0.34 22.16 13.56
#